data_AF-A0A7W0TWG1-F1
#
_entry.id   AF-A0A7W0TWG1-F1
#
_cell.length_a   1.000
_cell.length_b   1.000
_cell.length_c   1.000
_cell.angle_alpha   90.00
_cell.angle_beta   90.00
_cell.angle_gamma   90.00
#
_symmetry.space_group_name_H-M   'P 1'
#
loop_
_entity.id
_entity.type
_entity.pdbx_description
1 polymer ?
#
loop_
_entity_poly.entity_id
_entity_poly.type
_entity_poly.pdbx_seq_one_letter_code
_entity_poly.pdbx_strand_id
1 'polypeptide(L)'
;RAPMPWDEGANGGFTAAPWRPLVGGGTAPVSAQLGDPDSLLSYHRRLIALRRREPALGCGAVGLVLAEGGVLAYLVERPGSRLLVVLNGGATPTEVPLRGPLSGHVALATDRQREGLRISATLGLAPSEGVVIRLTV
;
A
#
# COMPACT_ATOMS: atom_id res chain seq x y z
N ARG A 1 0.47 -21.51 -7.28
CA ARG A 1 1.70 -22.32 -7.18
C ARG A 1 2.40 -22.43 -8.55
N ALA A 2 2.35 -21.39 -9.38
CA ALA A 2 3.24 -21.36 -10.55
C ALA A 2 4.68 -21.09 -10.06
N PRO A 3 5.72 -21.47 -10.82
CA PRO A 3 7.08 -21.03 -10.56
C PRO A 3 7.20 -19.50 -10.46
N MET A 4 8.12 -19.03 -9.61
CA MET A 4 8.41 -17.60 -9.47
C MET A 4 9.28 -17.12 -10.65
N PRO A 5 8.92 -16.03 -11.35
CA PRO A 5 9.78 -15.43 -12.37
C PRO A 5 10.85 -14.55 -11.71
N TRP A 6 12.06 -15.07 -11.55
CA TRP A 6 13.21 -14.34 -11.03
C TRP A 6 13.81 -13.38 -12.05
N ASP A 7 13.97 -13.83 -13.29
CA ASP A 7 14.54 -13.07 -14.40
C ASP A 7 13.85 -13.36 -15.75
N GLU A 8 14.41 -12.82 -16.84
CA GLU A 8 13.90 -12.99 -18.22
C GLU A 8 14.42 -14.26 -18.92
N GLY A 9 15.24 -15.06 -18.24
CA GLY A 9 15.81 -16.28 -18.77
C GLY A 9 14.81 -17.42 -18.92
N ALA A 10 15.29 -18.57 -19.39
CA ALA A 10 14.48 -19.78 -19.56
C ALA A 10 13.78 -20.15 -18.24
N ASN A 11 12.47 -20.43 -18.31
CA ASN A 11 11.60 -20.67 -17.15
C ASN A 11 11.67 -19.56 -16.08
N GLY A 12 11.90 -18.31 -16.50
CA GLY A 12 12.01 -17.14 -15.62
C GLY A 12 13.12 -17.27 -14.57
N GLY A 13 14.21 -17.95 -14.90
CA GLY A 13 15.33 -18.17 -13.97
C GLY A 13 15.02 -19.11 -12.80
N PHE A 14 13.87 -19.80 -12.81
CA PHE A 14 13.45 -20.66 -11.70
C PHE A 14 14.24 -21.98 -11.66
N THR A 15 14.20 -22.76 -12.74
CA THR A 15 14.95 -24.02 -12.92
C THR A 15 14.84 -24.50 -14.36
N ALA A 16 15.73 -25.39 -14.81
CA ALA A 16 15.69 -25.96 -16.16
C ALA A 16 14.47 -26.85 -16.42
N ALA A 17 13.96 -27.57 -15.40
CA ALA A 17 12.85 -28.50 -15.51
C ALA A 17 11.77 -28.22 -14.45
N PRO A 18 10.98 -27.14 -14.59
CA PRO A 18 9.98 -26.78 -13.59
C PRO A 18 8.85 -27.82 -13.59
N TRP A 19 8.37 -28.15 -12.39
CA TRP A 19 7.27 -29.09 -12.18
C TRP A 19 5.94 -28.63 -12.80
N ARG A 20 5.82 -27.34 -13.14
CA ARG A 20 4.71 -26.73 -13.88
C ARG A 20 5.21 -25.59 -14.78
N PRO A 21 4.48 -25.27 -15.87
CA PRO A 21 4.77 -24.09 -16.66
C PRO A 21 4.68 -22.80 -15.83
N LEU A 22 5.46 -21.79 -16.22
CA LEU A 22 5.21 -20.42 -15.79
C LEU A 22 3.84 -19.99 -16.32
N VAL A 23 3.12 -19.22 -15.52
CA VAL A 23 1.89 -18.59 -15.98
C VAL A 23 2.31 -17.34 -16.75
N GLY A 24 2.10 -17.35 -18.07
CA GLY A 24 2.23 -16.14 -18.87
C GLY A 24 1.12 -15.14 -18.51
N GLY A 25 1.38 -13.84 -18.70
CA GLY A 25 0.34 -12.80 -18.59
C GLY A 25 0.47 -11.84 -17.42
N GLY A 26 1.59 -11.11 -17.32
CA GLY A 26 1.52 -9.72 -16.85
C GLY A 26 2.27 -9.34 -15.58
N THR A 27 3.05 -10.24 -14.95
CA THR A 27 3.94 -9.85 -13.84
C THR A 27 5.37 -9.76 -14.32
N ALA A 28 5.98 -8.58 -14.19
CA ALA A 28 7.40 -8.39 -14.48
C ALA A 28 8.26 -9.31 -13.57
N PRO A 29 9.36 -9.89 -14.07
CA PRO A 29 10.24 -10.70 -13.25
C PRO A 29 10.84 -9.89 -12.09
N VAL A 30 11.32 -10.57 -11.04
CA VAL A 30 11.91 -9.91 -9.87
C VAL A 30 13.05 -8.98 -10.30
N SER A 31 13.90 -9.42 -11.23
CA SER A 31 15.02 -8.64 -11.76
C SER A 31 14.59 -7.26 -12.29
N ALA A 32 13.49 -7.20 -13.05
CA ALA A 32 12.95 -5.96 -13.60
C ALA A 32 12.38 -5.02 -12.51
N GLN A 33 11.82 -5.59 -11.43
CA GLN A 33 11.26 -4.80 -10.33
C GLN A 33 12.33 -4.27 -9.36
N LEU A 34 13.50 -4.91 -9.27
CA LEU A 34 14.55 -4.53 -8.32
C LEU A 34 15.09 -3.11 -8.53
N GLY A 35 15.17 -2.66 -9.79
CA GLY A 35 15.68 -1.33 -10.16
C GLY A 35 14.60 -0.25 -10.28
N ASP A 36 13.32 -0.63 -10.29
CA ASP A 36 12.22 0.29 -10.49
C ASP A 36 11.64 0.76 -9.13
N PRO A 37 11.77 2.06 -8.77
CA PRO A 37 11.26 2.59 -7.51
C PRO A 37 9.73 2.59 -7.42
N ASP A 38 9.03 2.54 -8.55
CA ASP A 38 7.58 2.56 -8.64
C ASP A 38 6.99 1.14 -8.84
N SER A 39 7.85 0.11 -8.82
CA SER A 39 7.43 -1.29 -8.88
C SER A 39 6.69 -1.76 -7.63
N LEU A 40 5.90 -2.82 -7.78
CA LEU A 40 5.20 -3.47 -6.68
C LEU A 40 6.16 -3.97 -5.59
N LEU A 41 7.31 -4.53 -5.97
CA LEU A 41 8.36 -4.95 -5.05
C LEU A 41 8.90 -3.77 -4.22
N SER A 42 9.20 -2.64 -4.87
CA SER A 42 9.66 -1.43 -4.21
C SER A 42 8.61 -0.86 -3.26
N TYR A 43 7.34 -0.84 -3.66
CA TYR A 43 6.23 -0.48 -2.78
C TYR A 43 6.15 -1.37 -1.54
N HIS A 44 6.23 -2.70 -1.70
CA HIS A 44 6.19 -3.64 -0.56
C HIS A 44 7.36 -3.43 0.40
N ARG A 45 8.58 -3.19 -0.12
CA ARG A 45 9.75 -2.85 0.72
C ARG A 45 9.51 -1.59 1.55
N ARG A 46 8.93 -0.55 0.95
CA ARG A 46 8.58 0.70 1.65
C ARG A 46 7.49 0.46 2.69
N LEU A 47 6.48 -0.36 2.40
CA LEU A 47 5.43 -0.72 3.35
C LEU A 47 5.99 -1.49 4.57
N ILE A 48 6.89 -2.44 4.35
CA ILE A 48 7.59 -3.16 5.43
C ILE A 48 8.45 -2.18 6.25
N ALA A 49 9.16 -1.27 5.60
CA ALA A 49 9.97 -0.26 6.28
C ALA A 49 9.10 0.68 7.13
N LEU A 50 7.94 1.12 6.62
CA LEU A 50 6.97 1.91 7.36
C LEU A 50 6.48 1.13 8.58
N ARG A 51 6.04 -0.13 8.42
CA ARG A 51 5.57 -0.99 9.53
C ARG A 51 6.61 -1.13 10.64
N ARG A 52 7.91 -1.21 10.29
CA ARG A 52 9.01 -1.27 11.27
C ARG A 52 9.25 0.04 12.01
N ARG A 53 9.05 1.17 11.32
CA ARG A 53 9.26 2.53 11.87
C ARG A 53 8.07 3.06 12.65
N GLU A 54 6.87 2.53 12.37
CA GLU A 54 5.61 2.96 12.97
C GLU A 54 5.09 1.91 13.95
N PRO A 55 5.30 2.11 15.26
CA PRO A 55 4.92 1.11 16.24
C PRO A 55 3.40 0.80 16.26
N ALA A 56 2.56 1.77 15.89
CA ALA A 56 1.11 1.55 15.79
C ALA A 56 0.77 0.47 14.77
N LEU A 57 1.44 0.41 13.61
CA LEU A 57 1.18 -0.64 12.62
C LEU A 57 1.55 -2.04 13.14
N GLY A 58 2.52 -2.15 14.05
CA GLY A 58 2.95 -3.40 14.65
C GLY A 58 1.91 -4.01 15.59
N CYS A 59 1.52 -3.25 16.63
CA CYS A 59 0.69 -3.72 17.75
C CYS A 59 -0.30 -2.67 18.27
N GLY A 60 -0.68 -1.69 17.44
CA GLY A 60 -1.65 -0.66 17.80
C GLY A 60 -3.10 -1.18 17.81
N ALA A 61 -3.95 -0.50 18.56
CA ALA A 61 -5.39 -0.74 18.53
C ALA A 61 -5.95 -0.28 17.18
N VAL A 62 -6.85 -1.08 16.61
CA VAL A 62 -7.51 -0.78 15.33
C VAL A 62 -8.93 -0.29 15.62
N GLY A 63 -9.29 0.87 15.04
CA GLY A 63 -10.62 1.45 15.14
C GLY A 63 -11.21 1.72 13.76
N LEU A 64 -12.39 1.20 13.46
CA LEU A 64 -13.08 1.48 12.19
C LEU A 64 -13.52 2.95 12.13
N VAL A 65 -13.25 3.63 11.02
CA VAL A 65 -13.71 4.99 10.75
C VAL A 65 -14.83 4.99 9.72
N LEU A 66 -14.63 4.27 8.61
CA LEU A 66 -15.59 4.19 7.50
C LEU A 66 -15.44 2.83 6.79
N ALA A 67 -16.56 2.22 6.40
CA ALA A 67 -16.59 1.09 5.49
C ALA A 67 -17.84 1.22 4.60
N GLU A 68 -17.71 1.91 3.47
CA GLU A 68 -18.83 2.25 2.60
C GLU A 68 -18.35 2.46 1.16
N GLY A 69 -19.17 2.10 0.17
CA GLY A 69 -18.89 2.44 -1.24
C GLY A 69 -17.60 1.85 -1.81
N GLY A 70 -17.10 0.73 -1.24
CA GLY A 70 -15.80 0.15 -1.62
C GLY A 70 -14.60 0.82 -0.94
N VAL A 71 -14.82 1.82 -0.09
CA VAL A 71 -13.80 2.45 0.73
C VAL A 71 -13.77 1.81 2.11
N LEU A 72 -12.56 1.52 2.61
CA LEU A 72 -12.27 1.14 3.98
C LEU A 72 -11.31 2.17 4.60
N ALA A 73 -11.72 2.81 5.68
CA ALA A 73 -10.89 3.69 6.49
C ALA A 73 -10.85 3.22 7.94
N TYR A 74 -9.66 3.13 8.51
CA TYR A 74 -9.47 2.74 9.90
C TYR A 74 -8.26 3.43 10.53
N LEU A 75 -8.36 3.68 11.83
CA LEU A 75 -7.28 4.16 12.67
C LEU A 75 -6.46 2.99 13.18
N VAL A 76 -5.15 3.21 13.30
CA VAL A 76 -4.25 2.33 14.03
C VAL A 76 -3.45 3.19 15.00
N GLU A 77 -3.59 2.93 16.29
CA GLU A 77 -3.13 3.86 17.33
C GLU A 77 -2.43 3.16 18.49
N ARG A 78 -1.41 3.82 19.03
CA ARG A 78 -0.82 3.55 20.35
C ARG A 78 -0.20 4.84 20.90
N PRO A 79 0.20 4.91 22.18
CA PRO A 79 0.81 6.12 22.72
C PRO A 79 1.97 6.63 21.85
N GLY A 80 1.87 7.89 21.39
CA GLY A 80 2.87 8.56 20.55
C GLY A 80 2.89 8.18 19.07
N SER A 81 1.98 7.32 18.57
CA SER A 81 1.90 6.96 17.14
C SER A 81 0.45 6.73 16.74
N ARG A 82 -0.03 7.56 15.81
CA ARG A 82 -1.42 7.57 15.35
C ARG A 82 -1.47 7.65 13.83
N LEU A 83 -2.06 6.65 13.21
CA LEU A 83 -2.15 6.53 11.75
C LEU A 83 -3.59 6.33 11.32
N LEU A 84 -3.94 6.97 10.21
CA LEU A 84 -5.17 6.70 9.47
C LEU A 84 -4.80 5.95 8.19
N VAL A 85 -5.40 4.78 7.97
CA VAL A 85 -5.30 4.04 6.71
C VAL A 85 -6.61 4.21 5.96
N VAL A 86 -6.53 4.60 4.69
CA VAL A 86 -7.70 4.75 3.81
C VAL A 86 -7.44 4.01 2.50
N LEU A 87 -8.34 3.10 2.15
CA LEU A 87 -8.23 2.22 0.99
C LEU A 87 -9.50 2.39 0.14
N ASN A 88 -9.35 2.74 -1.13
CA ASN A 88 -10.41 2.63 -2.11
C ASN A 88 -10.22 1.32 -2.88
N GLY A 89 -10.96 0.27 -2.48
CA GLY A 89 -11.01 -1.00 -3.21
C GLY A 89 -11.97 -0.99 -4.40
N GLY A 90 -12.65 0.12 -4.65
CA GLY A 90 -13.60 0.29 -5.74
C GLY A 90 -12.93 0.62 -7.08
N ALA A 91 -13.74 0.55 -8.14
CA ALA A 91 -13.35 0.87 -9.51
C ALA A 91 -13.57 2.35 -9.88
N THR A 92 -14.13 3.16 -8.96
CA THR A 92 -14.46 4.57 -9.19
C THR A 92 -13.71 5.47 -8.21
N PRO A 93 -13.34 6.70 -8.62
CA PRO A 93 -12.85 7.71 -7.69
C PRO A 93 -13.88 7.97 -6.58
N THR A 94 -13.42 8.13 -5.34
CA THR A 94 -14.30 8.36 -4.20
C THR A 94 -13.72 9.44 -3.29
N GLU A 95 -14.56 10.36 -2.84
CA GLU A 95 -14.20 11.34 -1.82
C GLU A 95 -14.55 10.84 -0.43
N VAL A 96 -13.59 10.92 0.49
CA VAL A 96 -13.75 10.49 1.87
C VAL A 96 -13.71 11.70 2.78
N PRO A 97 -14.80 12.03 3.49
CA PRO A 97 -14.82 13.12 4.46
C PRO A 97 -14.06 12.68 5.72
N LEU A 98 -12.98 13.41 6.06
CA LEU A 98 -12.22 13.20 7.28
C LEU A 98 -12.84 14.03 8.41
N ARG A 99 -13.79 13.44 9.14
CA ARG A 99 -14.48 14.11 10.25
C ARG A 99 -13.63 14.05 11.53
N GLY A 100 -13.52 15.18 12.24
CA GLY A 100 -12.79 15.27 13.51
C GLY A 100 -11.30 15.64 13.35
N PRO A 101 -10.44 15.35 14.36
CA PRO A 101 -9.01 15.69 14.33
C PRO A 101 -8.23 14.67 13.47
N LEU A 102 -8.60 14.56 12.20
CA LEU A 102 -8.01 13.66 11.22
C LEU A 102 -7.21 14.46 10.20
N SER A 103 -6.27 15.27 10.70
CA SER A 103 -5.31 16.00 9.87
C SER A 103 -3.91 15.46 10.06
N GLY A 104 -3.12 15.45 8.99
CA GLY A 104 -1.83 14.78 9.00
C GLY A 104 -1.11 14.85 7.66
N HIS A 105 -0.07 14.04 7.54
CA HIS A 105 0.76 13.96 6.33
C HIS A 105 0.75 12.52 5.81
N VAL A 106 0.66 12.35 4.50
CA VAL A 106 0.74 11.02 3.87
C VAL A 106 2.14 10.44 4.12
N ALA A 107 2.20 9.35 4.89
CA ALA A 107 3.43 8.64 5.19
C ALA A 107 3.81 7.63 4.10
N LEU A 108 2.82 7.07 3.41
CA LEU A 108 2.99 6.15 2.29
C LEU A 108 1.71 6.12 1.46
N ALA A 109 1.81 5.99 0.15
CA ALA A 109 0.67 5.83 -0.75
C ALA A 109 1.00 4.90 -1.91
N THR A 110 -0.04 4.30 -2.51
CA THR A 110 0.11 3.53 -3.75
C THR A 110 0.59 4.41 -4.90
N ASP A 111 0.14 5.67 -4.96
CA ASP A 111 0.76 6.72 -5.78
C ASP A 111 1.82 7.47 -4.94
N ARG A 112 3.08 7.28 -5.30
CA ARG A 112 4.23 7.88 -4.59
C ARG A 112 4.20 9.41 -4.60
N GLN A 113 3.58 10.04 -5.59
CA GLN A 113 3.50 11.51 -5.65
C GLN A 113 2.67 12.11 -4.51
N ARG A 114 1.85 11.31 -3.83
CA ARG A 114 1.09 11.76 -2.66
C ARG A 114 1.89 11.83 -1.37
N GLU A 115 3.05 11.19 -1.31
CA GLU A 115 3.83 11.08 -0.07
C GLU A 115 4.32 12.46 0.39
N GLY A 116 4.10 12.77 1.67
CA GLY A 116 4.40 14.07 2.26
C GLY A 116 3.29 15.11 2.13
N LEU A 117 2.26 14.89 1.31
CA LEU A 117 1.14 15.82 1.20
C LEU A 117 0.37 15.91 2.53
N ARG A 118 -0.04 17.13 2.87
CA ARG A 118 -0.89 17.39 4.05
C ARG A 118 -2.36 17.21 3.68
N ILE A 119 -3.09 16.49 4.53
CA ILE A 119 -4.54 16.24 4.38
C ILE A 119 -5.25 16.74 5.64
N SER A 120 -6.41 17.39 5.51
CA SER A 120 -7.11 18.00 6.67
C SER A 120 -8.64 18.06 6.62
N ALA A 121 -9.30 17.74 5.50
CA ALA A 121 -10.77 17.87 5.41
C ALA A 121 -11.40 16.76 4.59
N THR A 122 -11.07 16.71 3.30
CA THR A 122 -11.54 15.68 2.38
C THR A 122 -10.33 15.03 1.72
N LEU A 123 -10.42 13.72 1.54
CA LEU A 123 -9.43 12.94 0.83
C LEU A 123 -10.08 12.30 -0.40
N GLY A 124 -9.73 12.79 -1.59
CA GLY A 124 -10.08 12.12 -2.84
C GLY A 124 -9.14 10.95 -3.09
N LEU A 125 -9.69 9.76 -3.35
CA LEU A 125 -8.94 8.57 -3.75
C LEU A 125 -9.33 8.14 -5.16
N ALA A 126 -8.32 7.85 -5.99
CA ALA A 126 -8.48 7.17 -7.27
C ALA A 126 -8.93 5.70 -7.06
N PRO A 127 -9.40 5.01 -8.11
CA PRO A 127 -9.67 3.57 -8.05
C PRO A 127 -8.45 2.78 -7.58
N SER A 128 -8.64 1.77 -6.73
CA SER A 128 -7.56 0.93 -6.18
C SER A 128 -6.45 1.70 -5.42
N GLU A 129 -6.70 2.94 -5.02
CA GLU A 129 -5.73 3.75 -4.30
C GLU A 129 -5.77 3.48 -2.79
N GLY A 130 -4.59 3.38 -2.17
CA GLY A 130 -4.45 3.29 -0.73
C GLY A 130 -3.47 4.33 -0.21
N VAL A 131 -3.80 4.95 0.91
CA VAL A 131 -2.93 5.91 1.61
C VAL A 131 -2.85 5.60 3.10
N VAL A 132 -1.67 5.81 3.67
CA VAL A 132 -1.40 5.78 5.11
C VAL A 132 -0.99 7.18 5.53
N ILE A 133 -1.71 7.76 6.48
CA ILE A 133 -1.55 9.15 6.93
C ILE A 133 -1.10 9.15 8.38
N ARG A 134 0.03 9.80 8.67
CA ARG A 134 0.46 10.10 10.04
C ARG A 134 -0.30 11.31 10.54
N LEU A 135 -1.12 11.14 11.57
CA LEU A 135 -1.94 12.21 12.11
C LEU A 135 -1.11 13.11 13.02
N THR A 136 -1.32 14.42 12.90
CA THR A 136 -0.76 15.41 13.82
C THR A 136 -1.60 15.41 15.08
N VAL A 137 -0.94 15.39 16.24
CA VAL A 137 -1.58 15.53 17.56
C VAL A 137 -1.95 16.98 17.80
#